data_AF-A0A9D7R3Q4-F1
#
_entry.id   AF-A0A9D7R3Q4-F1
#
_cell.length_a   1.000
_cell.length_b   1.000
_cell.length_c   1.000
_cell.angle_alpha   90.00
_cell.angle_beta   90.00
_cell.angle_gamma   90.00
#
_symmetry.space_group_name_H-M   'P 1'
#
loop_
_entity.id
_entity.type
_entity.pdbx_description
1 polymer ?
#
loop_
_entity_poly.entity_id
_entity_poly.type
_entity_poly.pdbx_seq_one_letter_code
_entity_poly.pdbx_strand_id
1 'polypeptide(L)'
;MLLKLKFVQTELPYRLRFSGSIVDLIPFGSIARDDMISLNNGKFQMSVKGMNISVQNSKDLSPHLHLITLPALCVLKLISYSEKKAERSKDFTDFIYILENYFFILGDKIYRDYIDILAEVHNDKLTGAKILGMEIRNIISKDTEIQNIVVGVLEEQLKPFDTKELFELDFDKEDKDIKTRIMISYLIEEVKSDL
;
A
#
# COMPACT_ATOMS: atom_id res chain seq x y z
N MET A 1 -28.96 1.16 9.54
CA MET A 1 -28.91 2.31 8.60
C MET A 1 -28.66 1.85 7.17
N LEU A 2 -27.54 1.15 6.87
CA LEU A 2 -27.19 0.72 5.50
C LEU A 2 -28.16 -0.28 4.85
N LEU A 3 -28.75 -1.21 5.61
CA LEU A 3 -29.76 -2.15 5.07
C LEU A 3 -31.02 -1.45 4.53
N LYS A 4 -31.31 -0.23 5.01
CA LYS A 4 -32.41 0.59 4.48
C LYS A 4 -32.05 1.27 3.16
N LEU A 5 -30.77 1.21 2.74
CA LEU A 5 -30.21 1.83 1.54
C LEU A 5 -29.86 0.78 0.47
N LYS A 6 -30.66 -0.29 0.35
CA LYS A 6 -30.48 -1.40 -0.62
C LYS A 6 -29.20 -2.24 -0.47
N PHE A 7 -28.43 -2.06 0.61
CA PHE A 7 -27.35 -3.00 0.93
C PHE A 7 -27.95 -4.34 1.37
N VAL A 8 -27.40 -5.43 0.86
CA VAL A 8 -27.81 -6.80 1.17
C VAL A 8 -26.72 -7.47 2.00
N GLN A 9 -27.09 -8.09 3.11
CA GLN A 9 -26.16 -8.88 3.93
C GLN A 9 -25.68 -10.13 3.18
N THR A 10 -24.46 -10.55 3.48
CA THR A 10 -23.92 -11.85 3.05
C THR A 10 -23.79 -12.79 4.24
N GLU A 11 -23.35 -14.03 4.01
CA GLU A 11 -23.05 -14.97 5.09
C GLU A 11 -21.93 -14.50 6.02
N LEU A 12 -21.06 -13.62 5.53
CA LEU A 12 -20.03 -12.98 6.33
C LEU A 12 -20.62 -11.74 7.03
N PRO A 13 -20.54 -11.64 8.36
CA PRO A 13 -21.27 -10.61 9.13
C PRO A 13 -20.74 -9.18 8.90
N TYR A 14 -19.51 -9.06 8.40
CA TYR A 14 -18.88 -7.79 8.04
C TYR A 14 -19.06 -7.43 6.56
N ARG A 15 -19.66 -8.28 5.74
CA ARG A 15 -19.71 -8.08 4.29
C ARG A 15 -21.12 -7.82 3.79
N LEU A 16 -21.25 -6.75 3.01
CA LEU A 16 -22.46 -6.34 2.31
C LEU A 16 -22.28 -6.43 0.81
N ARG A 17 -23.39 -6.54 0.09
CA ARG A 17 -23.48 -6.40 -1.37
C ARG A 17 -24.31 -5.16 -1.71
N PHE A 18 -23.81 -4.35 -2.64
CA PHE A 18 -24.52 -3.18 -3.15
C PHE A 18 -24.24 -3.02 -4.65
N SER A 19 -25.29 -3.00 -5.47
CA SER A 19 -25.19 -2.79 -6.92
C SER A 19 -24.16 -3.67 -7.64
N GLY A 20 -24.06 -4.95 -7.23
CA GLY A 20 -23.09 -5.91 -7.78
C GLY A 20 -21.70 -5.88 -7.14
N SER A 21 -21.39 -4.85 -6.34
CA SER A 21 -20.12 -4.72 -5.62
C SER A 21 -20.19 -5.31 -4.21
N ILE A 22 -19.01 -5.71 -3.70
CA ILE A 22 -18.80 -6.15 -2.33
C ILE A 22 -18.31 -4.96 -1.50
N VAL A 23 -18.85 -4.80 -0.30
CA VAL A 23 -18.42 -3.79 0.68
C VAL A 23 -18.14 -4.48 2.00
N ASP A 24 -16.89 -4.45 2.42
CA ASP A 24 -16.46 -4.99 3.71
C ASP A 24 -16.44 -3.87 4.78
N LEU A 25 -17.14 -4.09 5.87
CA LEU A 25 -17.23 -3.23 7.03
C LEU A 25 -16.33 -3.78 8.13
N ILE A 26 -15.08 -3.32 8.15
CA ILE A 26 -14.08 -3.79 9.09
C ILE A 26 -14.03 -2.81 10.27
N PRO A 27 -14.49 -3.19 11.47
CA PRO A 27 -14.26 -2.36 12.66
C PRO A 27 -12.77 -2.41 13.02
N PHE A 28 -12.21 -1.29 13.50
CA PHE A 28 -10.82 -1.20 13.91
C PHE A 28 -10.68 -0.16 15.04
N GLY A 29 -9.47 0.11 15.49
CA GLY A 29 -9.21 1.04 16.59
C GLY A 29 -9.31 0.34 17.95
N SER A 30 -9.94 0.98 18.94
CA SER A 30 -9.92 0.52 20.34
C SER A 30 -10.62 -0.84 20.59
N ILE A 31 -11.36 -1.36 19.61
CA ILE A 31 -11.96 -2.70 19.68
C ILE A 31 -10.96 -3.82 19.33
N ALA A 32 -9.86 -3.48 18.66
CA ALA A 32 -8.81 -4.44 18.33
C ALA A 32 -7.97 -4.78 19.56
N ARG A 33 -7.49 -6.03 19.61
CA ARG A 33 -6.49 -6.50 20.57
C ARG A 33 -5.37 -7.13 19.78
N ASP A 34 -4.14 -6.65 19.99
CA ASP A 34 -2.96 -7.10 19.26
C ASP A 34 -3.17 -7.06 17.73
N ASP A 35 -3.71 -5.94 17.24
CA ASP A 35 -4.13 -5.72 15.85
C ASP A 35 -5.15 -6.72 15.30
N MET A 36 -5.81 -7.51 16.14
CA MET A 36 -6.84 -8.46 15.74
C MET A 36 -8.21 -8.03 16.24
N ILE A 37 -9.21 -8.19 15.39
CA ILE A 37 -10.62 -8.12 15.81
C ILE A 37 -11.25 -9.51 15.79
N SER A 38 -12.25 -9.68 16.64
CA SER A 38 -13.02 -10.91 16.78
C SER A 38 -14.51 -10.58 16.64
N LEU A 39 -15.15 -11.18 15.64
CA LEU A 39 -16.57 -10.97 15.32
C LEU A 39 -17.36 -12.26 15.51
N ASN A 40 -18.65 -12.11 15.80
CA ASN A 40 -19.60 -13.22 15.97
C ASN A 40 -19.08 -14.29 16.96
N ASN A 41 -18.77 -13.84 18.18
CA ASN A 41 -18.25 -14.69 19.27
C ASN A 41 -16.99 -15.49 18.90
N GLY A 42 -16.08 -14.89 18.12
CA GLY A 42 -14.82 -15.53 17.72
C GLY A 42 -14.88 -16.39 16.47
N LYS A 43 -16.05 -16.53 15.84
CA LYS A 43 -16.18 -17.27 14.59
C LYS A 43 -15.38 -16.64 13.44
N PHE A 44 -15.19 -15.32 13.48
CA PHE A 44 -14.39 -14.61 12.49
C PHE A 44 -13.34 -13.77 13.19
N GLN A 45 -12.08 -13.99 12.82
CA GLN A 45 -10.95 -13.19 13.28
C GLN A 45 -10.26 -12.59 12.06
N MET A 46 -9.83 -11.34 12.17
CA MET A 46 -9.07 -10.67 11.12
C MET A 46 -8.11 -9.65 11.70
N SER A 47 -6.98 -9.50 11.01
CA SER A 47 -6.02 -8.44 11.26
C SER A 47 -6.58 -7.10 10.79
N VAL A 48 -6.32 -6.07 11.59
CA VAL A 48 -6.53 -4.65 11.31
C VAL A 48 -5.23 -3.87 11.44
N LYS A 49 -4.08 -4.57 11.41
CA LYS A 49 -2.75 -3.97 11.45
C LYS A 49 -2.62 -2.93 10.33
N GLY A 50 -2.11 -1.75 10.66
CA GLY A 50 -1.98 -0.63 9.72
C GLY A 50 -3.26 0.15 9.42
N MET A 51 -4.44 -0.23 9.93
CA MET A 51 -5.66 0.55 9.69
C MET A 51 -5.59 1.95 10.33
N ASN A 52 -5.08 2.04 11.56
CA ASN A 52 -4.97 3.32 12.28
C ASN A 52 -4.07 4.33 11.54
N ILE A 53 -2.88 3.90 11.12
CA ILE A 53 -1.93 4.76 10.39
C ILE A 53 -2.48 5.16 9.01
N SER A 54 -3.23 4.27 8.37
CA SER A 54 -3.85 4.54 7.07
C SER A 54 -4.94 5.61 7.15
N VAL A 55 -5.77 5.56 8.20
CA VAL A 55 -6.84 6.55 8.42
C VAL A 55 -6.28 7.92 8.80
N GLN A 56 -5.17 7.97 9.55
CA GLN A 56 -4.44 9.23 9.79
C GLN A 56 -3.93 9.87 8.50
N ASN A 57 -3.75 9.08 7.45
CA ASN A 57 -3.31 9.50 6.12
C ASN A 57 -4.47 9.45 5.10
N SER A 58 -5.65 9.86 5.52
CA SER A 58 -6.84 9.97 4.68
C SER A 58 -7.19 11.42 4.35
N LYS A 59 -8.06 11.58 3.34
CA LYS A 59 -8.64 12.86 2.94
C LYS A 59 -10.15 12.82 3.15
N ASP A 60 -10.67 13.91 3.69
CA ASP A 60 -12.11 14.07 3.91
C ASP A 60 -12.80 14.32 2.57
N LEU A 61 -13.67 13.41 2.15
CA LEU A 61 -14.60 13.65 1.04
C LEU A 61 -15.91 14.25 1.53
N SER A 62 -16.27 13.95 2.79
CA SER A 62 -17.39 14.54 3.52
C SER A 62 -17.18 14.35 5.03
N PRO A 63 -17.98 14.95 5.92
CA PRO A 63 -17.85 14.78 7.38
C PRO A 63 -17.93 13.33 7.89
N HIS A 64 -18.41 12.39 7.06
CA HIS A 64 -18.57 10.98 7.43
C HIS A 64 -17.90 10.03 6.44
N LEU A 65 -17.14 10.55 5.46
CA LEU A 65 -16.46 9.74 4.47
C LEU A 65 -15.02 10.24 4.30
N HIS A 66 -14.10 9.41 4.78
CA HIS A 66 -12.66 9.61 4.66
C HIS A 66 -12.11 8.59 3.67
N LEU A 67 -11.29 9.03 2.73
CA LEU A 67 -10.65 8.18 1.74
C LEU A 67 -9.14 8.15 2.01
N ILE A 68 -8.60 6.96 2.30
CA ILE A 68 -7.16 6.80 2.49
C ILE A 68 -6.40 7.18 1.21
N THR A 69 -5.19 7.70 1.38
CA THR A 69 -4.30 7.96 0.25
C THR A 69 -3.79 6.65 -0.36
N LEU A 70 -3.34 6.70 -1.62
CA LEU A 70 -2.77 5.52 -2.29
C LEU A 70 -1.51 4.98 -1.61
N PRO A 71 -0.57 5.82 -1.12
CA PRO A 71 0.55 5.35 -0.30
C PRO A 71 0.09 4.59 0.95
N ALA A 72 -0.95 5.05 1.65
CA ALA A 72 -1.52 4.34 2.78
C ALA A 72 -2.14 2.99 2.36
N LEU A 73 -2.83 2.95 1.22
CA LEU A 73 -3.33 1.70 0.65
C LEU A 73 -2.18 0.72 0.31
N CYS A 74 -1.07 1.21 -0.24
CA CYS A 74 0.12 0.39 -0.50
C CYS A 74 0.68 -0.23 0.79
N VAL A 75 0.76 0.53 1.88
CA VAL A 75 1.17 0.01 3.19
C VAL A 75 0.25 -1.13 3.64
N LEU A 76 -1.08 -0.96 3.55
CA LEU A 76 -2.03 -2.03 3.90
C LEU A 76 -1.87 -3.27 3.02
N LYS A 77 -1.59 -3.09 1.71
CA LYS A 77 -1.36 -4.19 0.78
C LYS A 77 -0.10 -4.98 1.14
N LEU A 78 0.99 -4.29 1.48
CA LEU A 78 2.24 -4.92 1.90
C LEU A 78 2.09 -5.65 3.24
N ILE A 79 1.39 -5.06 4.22
CA ILE A 79 1.06 -5.73 5.49
C ILE A 79 0.24 -7.01 5.23
N SER A 80 -0.87 -6.91 4.49
CA SER A 80 -1.73 -8.06 4.16
C SER A 80 -0.97 -9.18 3.44
N TYR A 81 -0.08 -8.81 2.52
CA TYR A 81 0.80 -9.76 1.84
C TYR A 81 1.77 -10.44 2.83
N SER A 82 2.37 -9.68 3.74
CA SER A 82 3.32 -10.20 4.74
C SER A 82 2.69 -11.26 5.66
N GLU A 83 1.42 -11.09 6.04
CA GLU A 83 0.73 -11.99 6.96
C GLU A 83 0.38 -13.33 6.31
N LYS A 84 0.10 -13.33 4.99
CA LYS A 84 -0.41 -14.52 4.27
C LYS A 84 0.01 -14.55 2.79
N LYS A 85 1.31 -14.59 2.51
CA LYS A 85 1.90 -14.49 1.16
C LYS A 85 1.21 -15.35 0.09
N ALA A 86 0.96 -16.64 0.38
CA ALA A 86 0.35 -17.57 -0.59
C ALA A 86 -1.12 -17.22 -0.92
N GLU A 87 -1.89 -16.77 0.07
CA GLU A 87 -3.31 -16.43 -0.10
C GLU A 87 -3.51 -14.99 -0.61
N ARG A 88 -2.51 -14.12 -0.41
CA ARG A 88 -2.58 -12.67 -0.65
C ARG A 88 -1.64 -12.18 -1.75
N SER A 89 -1.23 -13.07 -2.66
CA SER A 89 -0.46 -12.67 -3.86
C SER A 89 -1.15 -11.56 -4.67
N LYS A 90 -2.50 -11.55 -4.68
CA LYS A 90 -3.28 -10.46 -5.27
C LYS A 90 -2.98 -9.10 -4.63
N ASP A 91 -2.81 -9.02 -3.31
CA ASP A 91 -2.52 -7.76 -2.63
C ASP A 91 -1.16 -7.20 -3.08
N PHE A 92 -0.17 -8.08 -3.26
CA PHE A 92 1.12 -7.68 -3.85
C PHE A 92 0.98 -7.25 -5.32
N THR A 93 0.21 -7.97 -6.14
CA THR A 93 -0.08 -7.56 -7.52
C THR A 93 -0.75 -6.19 -7.59
N ASP A 94 -1.71 -5.90 -6.70
CA ASP A 94 -2.37 -4.59 -6.62
C ASP A 94 -1.35 -3.49 -6.23
N PHE A 95 -0.42 -3.78 -5.32
CA PHE A 95 0.69 -2.87 -4.98
C PHE A 95 1.59 -2.58 -6.19
N ILE A 96 2.01 -3.62 -6.92
CA ILE A 96 2.84 -3.45 -8.14
C ILE A 96 2.09 -2.64 -9.20
N TYR A 97 0.78 -2.85 -9.35
CA TYR A 97 -0.03 -2.06 -10.26
C TYR A 97 -0.03 -0.57 -9.89
N ILE A 98 -0.14 -0.24 -8.60
CA ILE A 98 -0.04 1.16 -8.14
C ILE A 98 1.37 1.69 -8.42
N LEU A 99 2.41 0.94 -8.06
CA LEU A 99 3.82 1.31 -8.28
C LEU A 99 4.11 1.65 -9.75
N GLU A 100 3.69 0.79 -10.68
CA GLU A 100 3.88 0.96 -12.13
C GLU A 100 3.21 2.23 -12.69
N ASN A 101 2.16 2.71 -12.03
CA ASN A 101 1.32 3.81 -12.52
C ASN A 101 1.39 5.06 -11.65
N TYR A 102 2.18 5.05 -10.56
CA TYR A 102 2.11 6.09 -9.54
C TYR A 102 2.47 7.48 -10.08
N PHE A 103 3.42 7.55 -11.02
CA PHE A 103 3.74 8.77 -11.73
C PHE A 103 2.51 9.39 -12.41
N PHE A 104 1.83 8.62 -13.27
CA PHE A 104 0.66 9.12 -13.99
C PHE A 104 -0.50 9.47 -13.05
N ILE A 105 -0.61 8.76 -11.93
CA ILE A 105 -1.61 9.05 -10.89
C ILE A 105 -1.37 10.40 -10.22
N LEU A 106 -0.11 10.80 -9.99
CA LEU A 106 0.21 12.09 -9.38
C LEU A 106 -0.19 13.26 -10.31
N GLY A 107 -0.16 13.07 -11.63
CA GLY A 107 -0.52 14.09 -12.61
C GLY A 107 0.22 15.40 -12.37
N ASP A 108 -0.51 16.52 -12.35
CA ASP A 108 0.05 17.87 -12.14
C ASP A 108 0.77 18.03 -10.80
N LYS A 109 0.52 17.15 -9.82
CA LYS A 109 1.23 17.18 -8.53
C LYS A 109 2.74 16.99 -8.71
N ILE A 110 3.17 16.25 -9.74
CA ILE A 110 4.61 16.03 -10.01
C ILE A 110 5.33 17.34 -10.26
N TYR A 111 4.83 18.16 -11.18
CA TYR A 111 5.48 19.42 -11.56
C TYR A 111 5.43 20.47 -10.46
N ARG A 112 4.47 20.36 -9.54
CA ARG A 112 4.32 21.29 -8.42
C ARG A 112 5.16 20.92 -7.20
N ASP A 113 5.11 19.65 -6.80
CA ASP A 113 5.59 19.22 -5.49
C ASP A 113 6.86 18.34 -5.59
N TYR A 114 7.19 17.83 -6.79
CA TYR A 114 8.29 16.87 -6.99
C TYR A 114 9.13 17.17 -8.24
N ILE A 115 9.23 18.44 -8.64
CA ILE A 115 9.96 18.85 -9.84
C ILE A 115 11.45 18.47 -9.78
N ASP A 116 12.05 18.55 -8.60
CA ASP A 116 13.47 18.22 -8.40
C ASP A 116 13.72 16.73 -8.64
N ILE A 117 12.80 15.86 -8.19
CA ILE A 117 12.90 14.41 -8.38
C ILE A 117 12.71 14.04 -9.86
N LEU A 118 11.75 14.69 -10.52
CA LEU A 118 11.54 14.52 -11.96
C LEU A 118 12.80 14.90 -12.76
N ALA A 119 13.50 15.95 -12.33
CA ALA A 119 14.74 16.40 -12.95
C ALA A 119 15.95 15.50 -12.63
N GLU A 120 15.89 14.67 -11.59
CA GLU A 120 16.98 13.75 -11.20
C GLU A 120 16.90 12.40 -11.94
N VAL A 121 15.72 11.76 -11.94
CA VAL A 121 15.59 10.34 -12.30
C VAL A 121 15.38 10.13 -13.80
N HIS A 122 14.87 11.14 -14.52
CA HIS A 122 14.67 11.14 -15.98
C HIS A 122 13.93 9.90 -16.55
N ASN A 123 13.15 9.21 -15.73
CA ASN A 123 12.26 8.12 -16.13
C ASN A 123 10.99 8.17 -15.29
N ASP A 124 9.83 8.22 -15.94
CA ASP A 124 8.53 8.40 -15.28
C ASP A 124 8.25 7.34 -14.21
N LYS A 125 8.47 6.05 -14.53
CA LYS A 125 8.17 4.95 -13.61
C LYS A 125 9.10 4.96 -12.40
N LEU A 126 10.39 5.18 -12.62
CA LEU A 126 11.37 5.26 -11.54
C LEU A 126 11.14 6.50 -10.67
N THR A 127 10.76 7.62 -11.27
CA THR A 127 10.34 8.85 -10.57
C THR A 127 9.12 8.56 -9.69
N GLY A 128 8.10 7.90 -10.24
CA GLY A 128 6.92 7.47 -9.49
C GLY A 128 7.26 6.54 -8.33
N ALA A 129 8.17 5.58 -8.55
CA ALA A 129 8.62 4.66 -7.51
C ALA A 129 9.32 5.37 -6.34
N LYS A 130 10.24 6.31 -6.65
CA LYS A 130 10.94 7.13 -5.66
C LYS A 130 9.96 7.97 -4.85
N ILE A 131 9.03 8.69 -5.50
CA ILE A 131 8.00 9.49 -4.81
C ILE A 131 7.10 8.62 -3.94
N LEU A 132 6.67 7.44 -4.43
CA LEU A 132 5.86 6.52 -3.62
C LEU A 132 6.61 6.06 -2.38
N GLY A 133 7.91 5.76 -2.49
CA GLY A 133 8.76 5.40 -1.36
C GLY A 133 8.84 6.51 -0.31
N MET A 134 9.01 7.77 -0.73
CA MET A 134 9.00 8.92 0.18
C MET A 134 7.67 9.09 0.91
N GLU A 135 6.55 8.96 0.19
CA GLU A 135 5.22 9.08 0.79
C GLU A 135 4.94 7.91 1.75
N ILE A 136 5.36 6.69 1.41
CA ILE A 136 5.30 5.53 2.31
C ILE A 136 6.16 5.76 3.56
N ARG A 137 7.39 6.26 3.41
CA ARG A 137 8.28 6.63 4.54
C ARG A 137 7.57 7.57 5.50
N ASN A 138 6.98 8.64 4.98
CA ASN A 138 6.27 9.63 5.79
C ASN A 138 5.14 9.00 6.61
N ILE A 139 4.39 8.08 6.01
CA ILE A 139 3.31 7.35 6.68
C ILE A 139 3.85 6.50 7.82
N ILE A 140 4.87 5.69 7.56
CA ILE A 140 5.32 4.65 8.50
C ILE A 140 6.42 5.13 9.45
N SER A 141 6.94 6.36 9.29
CA SER A 141 8.08 6.93 10.02
C SER A 141 8.06 6.79 11.56
N LYS A 142 6.87 6.68 12.16
CA LYS A 142 6.68 6.57 13.62
C LYS A 142 6.33 5.17 14.11
N ASP A 143 6.24 4.19 13.22
CA ASP A 143 5.83 2.83 13.53
C ASP A 143 6.89 1.84 13.05
N THR A 144 7.85 1.54 13.94
CA THR A 144 8.99 0.66 13.64
C THR A 144 8.56 -0.77 13.29
N GLU A 145 7.42 -1.24 13.82
CA GLU A 145 6.92 -2.57 13.47
C GLU A 145 6.44 -2.59 12.01
N ILE A 146 5.63 -1.59 11.61
CA ILE A 146 5.17 -1.46 10.23
C ILE A 146 6.34 -1.20 9.28
N GLN A 147 7.34 -0.39 9.69
CA GLN A 147 8.58 -0.20 8.92
C GLN A 147 9.26 -1.52 8.62
N ASN A 148 9.51 -2.33 9.64
CA ASN A 148 10.18 -3.62 9.48
C ASN A 148 9.40 -4.56 8.56
N ILE A 149 8.07 -4.58 8.67
CA ILE A 149 7.20 -5.38 7.79
C ILE A 149 7.34 -4.91 6.34
N VAL A 150 7.17 -3.61 6.08
CA VAL A 150 7.22 -3.03 4.74
C VAL A 150 8.60 -3.26 4.11
N VAL A 151 9.67 -2.92 4.83
CA VAL A 151 11.05 -3.11 4.35
C VAL A 151 11.32 -4.59 4.10
N GLY A 152 10.97 -5.48 5.03
CA GLY A 152 11.22 -6.92 4.89
C GLY A 152 10.50 -7.55 3.70
N VAL A 153 9.27 -7.11 3.40
CA VAL A 153 8.56 -7.52 2.17
C VAL A 153 9.33 -7.04 0.94
N LEU A 154 9.70 -5.76 0.87
CA LEU A 154 10.36 -5.19 -0.30
C LEU A 154 11.74 -5.83 -0.56
N GLU A 155 12.55 -6.05 0.48
CA GLU A 155 13.86 -6.70 0.37
C GLU A 155 13.76 -8.14 -0.17
N GLU A 156 12.74 -8.89 0.26
CA GLU A 156 12.50 -10.23 -0.26
C GLU A 156 12.25 -10.22 -1.77
N GLN A 157 11.58 -9.18 -2.28
CA GLN A 157 11.31 -9.03 -3.71
C GLN A 157 12.52 -8.59 -4.52
N LEU A 158 13.60 -8.12 -3.89
CA LEU A 158 14.84 -7.78 -4.61
C LEU A 158 15.71 -9.01 -4.88
N LYS A 159 15.64 -10.04 -4.02
CA LYS A 159 16.50 -11.23 -4.10
C LYS A 159 16.41 -11.95 -5.46
N PRO A 160 17.55 -12.34 -6.08
CA PRO A 160 18.87 -12.42 -5.45
C PRO A 160 19.68 -11.12 -5.48
N PHE A 161 19.16 -10.04 -6.08
CA PHE A 161 19.89 -8.80 -6.27
C PHE A 161 19.88 -7.90 -5.04
N ASP A 162 20.89 -7.04 -4.93
CA ASP A 162 20.85 -5.84 -4.07
C ASP A 162 20.44 -4.58 -4.86
N THR A 163 20.25 -3.45 -4.16
CA THR A 163 19.81 -2.20 -4.79
C THR A 163 20.87 -1.62 -5.73
N LYS A 164 22.17 -1.82 -5.44
CA LYS A 164 23.27 -1.29 -6.27
C LYS A 164 23.33 -2.02 -7.60
N GLU A 165 23.25 -3.36 -7.57
CA GLU A 165 23.21 -4.18 -8.79
C GLU A 165 22.05 -3.77 -9.70
N LEU A 166 20.87 -3.49 -9.12
CA LEU A 166 19.70 -3.07 -9.88
C LEU A 166 19.82 -1.64 -10.45
N PHE A 167 20.55 -0.73 -9.80
CA PHE A 167 20.77 0.63 -10.30
C PHE A 167 21.74 0.71 -11.48
N GLU A 168 22.58 -0.31 -11.66
CA GLU A 168 23.48 -0.39 -12.81
C GLU A 168 22.77 -0.87 -14.09
N LEU A 169 21.56 -1.42 -13.97
CA LEU A 169 20.80 -1.93 -15.10
C LEU A 169 20.08 -0.81 -15.86
N ASP A 170 20.04 -0.96 -17.19
CA ASP A 170 19.29 -0.05 -18.07
C ASP A 170 17.81 -0.45 -18.04
N PHE A 171 17.02 0.28 -17.24
CA PHE A 171 15.61 0.01 -17.02
C PHE A 171 14.84 -0.32 -18.31
N ASP A 172 15.08 0.39 -19.42
CA ASP A 172 14.27 0.20 -20.63
C ASP A 172 14.60 -1.09 -21.39
N LYS A 173 15.82 -1.62 -21.22
CA LYS A 173 16.31 -2.85 -21.88
C LYS A 173 15.89 -4.13 -21.19
N GLU A 174 15.43 -4.05 -19.94
CA GLU A 174 15.14 -5.22 -19.13
C GLU A 174 13.74 -5.81 -19.35
N ASP A 175 13.57 -7.07 -18.93
CA ASP A 175 12.25 -7.71 -18.91
C ASP A 175 11.35 -7.16 -17.78
N LYS A 176 10.09 -7.62 -17.75
CA LYS A 176 9.10 -7.11 -16.79
C LYS A 176 9.48 -7.41 -15.33
N ASP A 177 10.06 -8.58 -15.04
CA ASP A 177 10.41 -8.98 -13.68
C ASP A 177 11.55 -8.08 -13.17
N ILE A 178 12.60 -7.94 -13.98
CA ILE A 178 13.74 -7.08 -13.63
C ILE A 178 13.32 -5.61 -13.53
N LYS A 179 12.49 -5.09 -14.45
CA LYS A 179 11.91 -3.73 -14.34
C LYS A 179 11.17 -3.53 -13.02
N THR A 180 10.42 -4.55 -12.58
CA THR A 180 9.69 -4.49 -11.31
C THR A 180 10.65 -4.37 -10.13
N ARG A 181 11.74 -5.15 -10.13
CA ARG A 181 12.78 -5.10 -9.10
C ARG A 181 13.50 -3.76 -9.07
N ILE A 182 13.81 -3.18 -10.23
CA ILE A 182 14.40 -1.83 -10.32
C ILE A 182 13.43 -0.79 -9.73
N MET A 183 12.12 -0.84 -10.05
CA MET A 183 11.17 0.09 -9.39
C MET A 183 11.13 -0.11 -7.87
N ILE A 184 11.15 -1.35 -7.39
CA ILE A 184 11.19 -1.65 -5.95
C ILE A 184 12.50 -1.13 -5.32
N SER A 185 13.64 -1.19 -6.02
CA SER A 185 14.91 -0.66 -5.49
C SER A 185 14.87 0.86 -5.33
N TYR A 186 14.32 1.60 -6.29
CA TYR A 186 14.11 3.05 -6.15
C TYR A 186 13.16 3.39 -5.00
N LEU A 187 12.09 2.60 -4.84
CA LEU A 187 11.13 2.79 -3.75
C LEU A 187 11.77 2.52 -2.37
N ILE A 188 12.50 1.41 -2.22
CA ILE A 188 13.01 0.99 -0.91
C ILE A 188 14.13 1.87 -0.40
N GLU A 189 14.98 2.43 -1.27
CA GLU A 189 16.00 3.42 -0.87
C GLU A 189 15.33 4.61 -0.20
N GLU A 190 14.21 5.09 -0.76
CA GLU A 190 13.45 6.15 -0.13
C GLU A 190 12.79 5.68 1.16
N VAL A 191 12.18 4.50 1.22
CA VAL A 191 11.60 4.00 2.48
C VAL A 191 12.63 3.95 3.61
N LYS A 192 13.89 3.66 3.29
CA LYS A 192 15.01 3.53 4.25
C LYS A 192 15.79 4.81 4.54
N SER A 193 15.60 5.90 3.79
CA SER A 193 16.47 7.08 3.81
C SER A 193 16.61 7.81 5.16
N ASP A 194 15.84 7.44 6.19
CA ASP A 194 15.89 8.02 7.54
C ASP A 194 15.86 6.95 8.66
N LEU A 195 16.19 5.68 8.34
CA LEU A 195 16.32 4.57 9.30
C LEU A 195 17.72 4.45 9.89
#